data_AF-A0A852HCW2-F1
#
_entry.id   AF-A0A852HCW2-F1
#
_cell.length_a   1.000
_cell.length_b   1.000
_cell.length_c   1.000
_cell.angle_alpha   90.00
_cell.angle_beta   90.00
_cell.angle_gamma   90.00
#
_symmetry.space_group_name_H-M   'P 1'
#
loop_
_entity.id
_entity.type
_entity.pdbx_description
1 polymer ?
#
loop_
_entity_poly.entity_id
_entity_poly.type
_entity_poly.pdbx_seq_one_letter_code
_entity_poly.pdbx_strand_id
1 'polypeptide(L)'
;QASGGEDEIQQLQKALLDYLDENTETDASLVFSRKFYIAQWFRDTTMETEKAIKSQKDEDSSEGAHHAKDVETTGQIMHRAESRKKFLRSIIKT
;
A
#
# COMPACT_ATOMS: atom_id res chain seq x y z
N GLN A 1 -4.76 19.10 -4.23
CA GLN A 1 -5.77 18.21 -3.61
C GLN A 1 -5.58 16.84 -4.25
N ALA A 2 -4.88 15.92 -3.57
CA ALA A 2 -4.48 14.62 -4.11
C ALA A 2 -4.80 13.48 -3.11
N SER A 3 -5.86 13.64 -2.30
CA SER A 3 -6.11 12.80 -1.12
C SER A 3 -7.23 11.77 -1.26
N GLY A 4 -8.03 11.77 -2.33
CA GLY A 4 -9.23 10.92 -2.40
C GLY A 4 -8.96 9.41 -2.51
N GLY A 5 -7.98 9.01 -3.33
CA GLY A 5 -7.79 7.58 -3.65
C GLY A 5 -7.03 6.77 -2.59
N GLU A 6 -6.15 7.39 -1.82
CA GLU A 6 -5.45 6.70 -0.72
C GLU A 6 -6.40 6.40 0.43
N ASP A 7 -7.29 7.36 0.73
CA ASP A 7 -8.33 7.23 1.75
C ASP A 7 -9.34 6.13 1.40
N GLU A 8 -9.74 6.04 0.13
CA GLU A 8 -10.69 5.00 -0.34
C GLU A 8 -10.11 3.58 -0.22
N ILE A 9 -8.84 3.38 -0.61
CA ILE A 9 -8.18 2.07 -0.46
C ILE A 9 -8.13 1.66 1.00
N GLN A 10 -7.73 2.57 1.90
CA GLN A 10 -7.67 2.27 3.33
C GLN A 10 -9.04 1.97 3.92
N GLN A 11 -10.09 2.68 3.49
CA GLN A 11 -11.47 2.41 3.90
C GLN A 11 -11.94 1.01 3.45
N LEU A 12 -11.66 0.63 2.20
CA LEU A 12 -12.02 -0.69 1.68
C LEU A 12 -11.24 -1.82 2.38
N GLN A 13 -9.94 -1.62 2.62
CA GLN A 13 -9.12 -2.55 3.39
C GLN A 13 -9.67 -2.73 4.81
N LYS A 14 -10.03 -1.62 5.48
CA LYS A 14 -10.62 -1.66 6.81
C LYS A 14 -11.94 -2.41 6.80
N ALA A 15 -12.86 -2.08 5.90
CA ALA A 15 -14.17 -2.72 5.81
C ALA A 15 -14.06 -4.24 5.59
N LEU A 16 -13.15 -4.68 4.73
CA LEU A 16 -12.88 -6.11 4.52
C LEU A 16 -12.34 -6.76 5.81
N LEU A 17 -11.36 -6.14 6.47
CA LEU A 17 -10.76 -6.72 7.68
C LEU A 17 -11.74 -6.74 8.85
N ASP A 18 -12.60 -5.72 8.99
CA ASP A 18 -13.66 -5.69 9.99
C ASP A 18 -14.67 -6.82 9.73
N TYR A 19 -15.13 -7.00 8.49
CA TYR A 19 -16.00 -8.12 8.12
C TYR A 19 -15.35 -9.47 8.45
N LEU A 20 -14.08 -9.67 8.08
CA LEU A 20 -13.38 -10.92 8.38
C LEU A 20 -13.29 -11.17 9.89
N ASP A 21 -13.07 -10.12 10.69
CA ASP A 21 -12.95 -10.19 12.14
C ASP A 21 -14.28 -10.54 12.80
N GLU A 22 -15.36 -9.83 12.45
CA GLU A 22 -16.73 -10.08 12.93
C GLU A 22 -17.22 -11.51 12.63
N ASN A 23 -16.75 -12.10 11.52
CA ASN A 23 -17.14 -13.45 11.11
C ASN A 23 -16.21 -14.56 11.67
N THR A 24 -15.13 -14.23 12.40
CA THR A 24 -14.23 -15.25 12.97
C THR A 24 -14.91 -16.17 13.98
N GLU A 25 -15.98 -15.71 14.64
CA GLU A 25 -16.79 -16.54 15.53
C GLU A 25 -17.59 -17.61 14.78
N THR A 26 -17.97 -17.31 13.52
CA THR A 26 -18.70 -18.25 12.65
C THR A 26 -17.75 -19.20 11.93
N ASP A 27 -16.59 -18.70 11.48
CA ASP A 27 -15.55 -19.50 10.84
C ASP A 27 -14.15 -19.06 11.30
N ALA A 28 -13.57 -19.88 12.18
CA ALA A 28 -12.24 -19.64 12.73
C ALA A 28 -11.12 -19.60 11.67
N SER A 29 -11.34 -20.14 10.46
CA SER A 29 -10.35 -20.10 9.39
C SER A 29 -10.14 -18.68 8.83
N LEU A 30 -11.10 -17.77 9.02
CA LEU A 30 -11.03 -16.38 8.55
C LEU A 30 -9.91 -15.59 9.21
N VAL A 31 -9.43 -16.00 10.39
CA VAL A 31 -8.23 -15.40 11.01
C VAL A 31 -6.99 -15.54 10.12
N PHE A 32 -6.88 -16.62 9.36
CA PHE A 32 -5.76 -16.84 8.44
C PHE A 32 -5.89 -15.94 7.21
N SER A 33 -7.11 -15.81 6.66
CA SER A 33 -7.40 -14.88 5.57
C SER A 33 -7.08 -13.43 5.96
N ARG A 34 -7.49 -13.00 7.17
CA ARG A 34 -7.18 -11.66 7.71
C ARG A 34 -5.67 -11.43 7.77
N LYS A 35 -4.91 -12.37 8.34
CA LYS A 35 -3.44 -12.31 8.41
C LYS A 35 -2.78 -12.31 7.03
N PHE A 36 -3.31 -13.11 6.10
CA PHE A 36 -2.80 -13.21 4.74
C PHE A 36 -2.93 -11.90 3.97
N TYR A 37 -4.10 -11.25 3.99
CA TYR A 37 -4.29 -9.97 3.31
C TYR A 37 -3.40 -8.87 3.87
N ILE A 38 -3.26 -8.79 5.20
CA ILE A 38 -2.36 -7.83 5.83
C ILE A 38 -0.91 -8.06 5.36
N ALA A 39 -0.43 -9.30 5.39
CA ALA A 39 0.91 -9.63 4.92
C ALA A 39 1.11 -9.31 3.42
N GLN A 40 0.09 -9.60 2.60
CA GLN A 40 0.08 -9.28 1.18
C GLN A 40 0.23 -7.79 0.93
N TRP A 41 -0.56 -6.95 1.62
CA TRP A 41 -0.50 -5.49 1.44
C TRP A 41 0.82 -4.89 1.92
N PHE A 42 1.44 -5.45 2.97
CA PHE A 42 2.80 -5.07 3.37
C PHE A 42 3.84 -5.37 2.28
N ARG A 43 3.76 -6.56 1.68
CA ARG A 43 4.64 -6.96 0.58
C ARG A 43 4.44 -6.04 -0.62
N ASP A 44 3.19 -5.81 -1.02
CA ASP A 44 2.86 -4.99 -2.19
C ASP A 44 3.36 -3.55 -2.02
N THR A 45 3.19 -2.96 -0.83
CA THR A 45 3.72 -1.62 -0.50
C THR A 45 5.26 -1.57 -0.57
N THR A 46 5.93 -2.66 -0.19
CA THR A 46 7.39 -2.76 -0.26
C THR A 46 7.86 -2.87 -1.71
N MET A 47 7.22 -3.72 -2.51
CA MET A 47 7.53 -3.90 -3.93
C MET A 47 7.30 -2.62 -4.75
N GLU A 48 6.26 -1.84 -4.43
CA GLU A 48 6.00 -0.55 -5.06
C GLU A 48 7.16 0.44 -4.83
N THR A 49 7.71 0.46 -3.60
CA THR A 49 8.86 1.30 -3.26
C THR A 49 10.12 0.85 -4.00
N GLU A 50 10.38 -0.46 -4.05
CA GLU A 50 11.56 -1.03 -4.75
C GLU A 50 11.53 -0.72 -6.25
N LYS A 51 10.35 -0.85 -6.89
CA LYS A 51 10.16 -0.51 -8.29
C LYS A 51 10.43 0.97 -8.56
N ALA A 52 9.91 1.87 -7.73
CA ALA A 52 10.13 3.31 -7.88
C ALA A 52 11.63 3.69 -7.77
N ILE A 53 12.34 3.13 -6.79
CA ILE A 53 13.78 3.36 -6.61
C ILE A 53 14.57 2.84 -7.81
N LYS A 54 14.19 1.68 -8.37
CA LYS A 54 14.86 1.11 -9.54
C LYS A 54 14.62 1.98 -10.79
N SER A 55 13.38 2.39 -11.03
CA SER A 55 13.02 3.27 -12.15
C SER A 55 13.75 4.61 -12.11
N GLN A 56 13.91 5.22 -10.93
CA GLN A 56 14.66 6.46 -10.79
C GLN A 56 16.14 6.30 -11.15
N LYS A 57 16.78 5.19 -10.73
CA LYS A 57 18.19 4.90 -11.08
C LYS A 57 18.39 4.67 -12.58
N ASP A 58 17.42 4.03 -13.22
CA ASP A 58 17.45 3.78 -14.66
C ASP A 58 17.25 5.10 -15.45
N GLU A 59 16.42 6.02 -14.96
CA GLU A 59 16.25 7.37 -15.54
C GLU A 59 17.49 8.26 -15.36
N ASP A 60 18.12 8.29 -14.18
CA ASP A 60 19.36 9.06 -13.94
C ASP A 60 20.54 8.58 -14.81
N SER A 61 20.48 7.34 -15.32
CA SER A 61 21.49 6.77 -16.22
C SER A 61 21.25 7.12 -17.70
N SER A 62 20.12 7.74 -18.04
CA SER A 62 19.74 8.10 -19.41
C SER A 62 19.68 9.63 -19.55
N GLU A 63 20.74 10.25 -20.10
CA GLU A 63 20.72 11.67 -20.48
C GLU A 63 19.70 11.91 -21.61
N GLY A 64 18.45 12.22 -21.26
CA GLY A 64 17.39 12.49 -22.22
C GLY A 64 16.28 13.34 -21.62
N ALA A 65 16.27 14.63 -21.98
CA ALA A 65 15.37 15.63 -21.43
C ALA A 65 13.90 15.44 -21.86
N HIS A 66 13.02 15.56 -20.86
CA HIS A 66 11.58 15.89 -20.89
C HIS A 66 10.60 14.88 -21.54
N HIS A 67 9.57 14.46 -20.78
CA HIS A 67 8.21 15.01 -20.91
C HIS A 67 7.28 14.58 -19.76
N ALA A 68 6.54 15.56 -19.26
CA ALA A 68 5.53 15.44 -18.22
C ALA A 68 4.35 14.55 -18.64
N LYS A 69 4.04 13.54 -17.83
CA LYS A 69 2.72 12.93 -17.68
C LYS A 69 2.58 12.38 -16.26
N ASP A 70 2.06 13.16 -15.32
CA ASP A 70 1.63 12.71 -13.98
C ASP A 70 2.48 11.60 -13.34
N VAL A 71 3.80 11.64 -13.52
CA VAL A 71 4.70 10.63 -12.95
C VAL A 71 4.89 11.02 -11.51
N GLU A 72 4.22 10.29 -10.64
CA GLU A 72 4.39 10.40 -9.20
C GLU A 72 5.88 10.21 -8.89
N THR A 73 6.51 11.22 -8.29
CA THR A 73 7.94 11.18 -7.98
C THR A 73 8.23 10.04 -7.01
N THR A 74 9.45 9.48 -7.03
CA THR A 74 9.88 8.47 -6.04
C THR A 74 9.62 8.93 -4.61
N GLY A 75 9.81 10.23 -4.31
CA GLY A 75 9.52 10.81 -3.00
C GLY A 75 8.03 10.73 -2.62
N GLN A 76 7.12 10.99 -3.56
CA GLN A 76 5.67 10.84 -3.33
C GLN A 76 5.28 9.37 -3.12
N ILE A 77 5.85 8.45 -3.90
CA ILE A 77 5.63 7.00 -3.75
C ILE A 77 6.11 6.51 -2.37
N MET A 78 7.30 6.95 -1.93
CA MET A 78 7.84 6.62 -0.61
C MET A 78 6.94 7.14 0.51
N HIS A 79 6.50 8.40 0.43
CA HIS A 79 5.60 8.98 1.44
C HIS A 79 4.27 8.21 1.52
N ARG A 80 3.66 7.88 0.37
CA ARG A 80 2.45 7.04 0.33
C ARG A 80 2.69 5.65 0.93
N ALA A 81 3.83 5.04 0.62
CA ALA A 81 4.18 3.74 1.16
C ALA A 81 4.35 3.76 2.70
N GLU A 82 4.89 4.85 3.26
CA GLU A 82 4.98 5.05 4.70
C GLU A 82 3.61 5.22 5.36
N SER A 83 2.72 6.02 4.78
CA SER A 83 1.33 6.17 5.23
C SER A 83 0.58 4.84 5.24
N ARG A 84 0.66 4.05 4.16
CA ARG A 84 0.07 2.71 4.06
C ARG A 84 0.64 1.76 5.11
N LYS A 85 1.97 1.73 5.30
CA LYS A 85 2.61 0.91 6.34
C LYS A 85 2.15 1.32 7.74
N LYS A 86 1.99 2.61 8.01
CA LYS A 86 1.49 3.12 9.29
C LYS A 86 0.06 2.64 9.57
N PHE A 87 -0.82 2.75 8.57
CA PHE A 87 -2.20 2.26 8.64
C PHE A 87 -2.27 0.74 8.91
N LEU A 88 -1.54 -0.07 8.14
CA LEU A 88 -1.51 -1.52 8.33
C LEU A 88 -0.98 -1.91 9.72
N ARG A 89 0.01 -1.17 10.26
CA ARG A 89 0.49 -1.38 11.63
C ARG A 89 -0.55 -1.01 12.69
N SER A 90 -1.39 0.00 12.47
CA SER A 90 -2.49 0.31 13.39
C SER A 90 -3.55 -0.78 13.44
N ILE A 91 -3.81 -1.44 12.31
CA ILE A 91 -4.79 -2.53 12.25
C ILE A 91 -4.26 -3.80 12.94
N ILE A 92 -2.96 -4.11 12.83
CA ILE A 92 -2.37 -5.28 13.52
C ILE A 92 -2.44 -5.13 15.05
N LYS A 93 -2.33 -3.89 15.56
CA LYS A 93 -2.37 -3.60 17.00
C LYS A 93 -3.77 -3.67 17.60
N THR A 94 -4.80 -3.71 16.75
CA THR A 94 -6.21 -3.85 17.12
C THR A 94 -6.58 -5.31 16.97
#